data_AF-A0A285M8D0-F1
#
_entry.id   AF-A0A285M8D0-F1
#
_cell.length_a   1.000
_cell.length_b   1.000
_cell.length_c   1.000
_cell.angle_alpha   90.00
_cell.angle_beta   90.00
_cell.angle_gamma   90.00
#
_symmetry.space_group_name_H-M   'P 1'
#
loop_
_entity.id
_entity.type
_entity.pdbx_description
1 polymer ?
#
loop_
_entity_poly.entity_id
_entity_poly.type
_entity_poly.pdbx_seq_one_letter_code
_entity_poly.pdbx_strand_id
1 'polypeptide(L)'
;MADYLQRRGRHYYYNRRVPKRLVEIEGATDIKLSLKTDSYDLAKSKAIAINSKIELRWDALLASRSGDAEEQWQAAQKLARSFGVTYVSADKLLEDEVSGLVRRLELIEQSGRIESKVVADALLGTADQPSLTLSKALSYFWDLSKTDTQGKSPNQVRKYKNPREKAFRNYIAIKGDQVLTSVTRADALDFRDWWADRIVNEGLTPNSANKDIGYLDIICNRVCDAKRLEWEKPFKGLKFRETEPLKTPPYSTEFLTANFFNRQSLSTLNEDQQLMFYMLIETGARPGEIINMKPEQIKLNHPIPHIEIRPSNGRELKTRNAVRSIPLVGISLWAAKQRPEGFPVYADREDAVSANINKYLREHQLRETPGHTVYSLRASFQDRLIALRHPELGQVPERVQADLMGHATNRPKYGQGETLETMQKYLSHMALCLPIWAK
;
A
#
# COMPACT_ATOMS: atom_id res chain seq x y z
N MET A 1 41.59 -6.05 -2.59
CA MET A 1 41.42 -4.58 -2.52
C MET A 1 42.79 -3.96 -2.65
N ALA A 2 42.97 -2.95 -3.50
CA ALA A 2 44.24 -2.26 -3.60
C ALA A 2 44.45 -1.48 -2.29
N ASP A 3 45.49 -1.83 -1.52
CA ASP A 3 45.66 -1.27 -0.18
C ASP A 3 46.13 0.21 -0.21
N TYR A 4 46.48 0.77 -1.38
CA TYR A 4 46.92 2.17 -1.60
C TYR A 4 47.95 2.69 -0.57
N LEU A 5 48.69 1.77 0.05
CA LEU A 5 49.64 2.04 1.11
C LEU A 5 51.05 2.17 0.53
N GLN A 6 51.74 3.23 0.91
CA GLN A 6 53.15 3.44 0.62
C GLN A 6 53.89 3.68 1.92
N ARG A 7 54.90 2.85 2.22
CA ARG A 7 55.77 3.07 3.38
C ARG A 7 56.84 4.09 3.03
N ARG A 8 57.03 5.11 3.88
CA ARG A 8 58.11 6.10 3.73
C ARG A 8 58.78 6.29 5.09
N GLY A 9 59.99 5.74 5.22
CA GLY A 9 60.70 5.68 6.51
C GLY A 9 59.97 4.78 7.53
N ARG A 10 59.71 5.33 8.72
CA ARG A 10 58.99 4.65 9.82
C ARG A 10 57.47 4.72 9.71
N HIS A 11 56.90 5.55 8.83
CA HIS A 11 55.46 5.74 8.77
C HIS A 11 54.84 5.28 7.44
N TYR A 12 53.59 4.84 7.52
CA TYR A 12 52.76 4.53 6.36
C TYR A 12 52.03 5.77 5.84
N TYR A 13 51.94 5.87 4.53
CA TYR A 13 51.22 6.90 3.80
C TYR A 13 50.15 6.25 2.93
N TYR A 14 49.02 6.90 2.78
CA TYR A 14 48.05 6.61 1.74
C TYR A 14 48.44 7.37 0.48
N ASN A 15 48.59 6.67 -0.64
CA ASN A 15 48.91 7.26 -1.94
C ASN A 15 47.98 6.69 -3.01
N ARG A 16 47.14 7.56 -3.58
CA ARG A 16 46.21 7.19 -4.64
C ARG A 16 46.20 8.22 -5.76
N ARG A 17 46.32 7.73 -6.99
CA ARG A 17 46.22 8.55 -8.19
C ARG A 17 44.78 8.99 -8.43
N VAL A 18 44.59 10.27 -8.73
CA VAL A 18 43.27 10.83 -9.06
C VAL A 18 42.87 10.36 -10.47
N PRO A 19 41.64 9.85 -10.68
CA PRO A 19 41.15 9.48 -12.01
C PRO A 19 41.24 10.67 -12.98
N LYS A 20 41.66 10.45 -14.22
CA LYS A 20 41.89 11.51 -15.22
C LYS A 20 40.74 12.53 -15.32
N ARG A 21 39.50 12.04 -15.28
CA ARG A 21 38.26 12.84 -15.34
C ARG A 21 38.04 13.81 -14.16
N LEU A 22 38.78 13.63 -13.06
CA LEU A 22 38.69 14.39 -11.81
C LEU A 22 39.93 15.26 -11.55
N VAL A 23 41.02 15.11 -12.33
CA VAL A 23 42.29 15.83 -12.10
C VAL A 23 42.10 17.35 -12.23
N GLU A 24 41.35 17.80 -13.23
CA GLU A 24 41.03 19.22 -13.43
C GLU A 24 40.17 19.81 -12.30
N ILE A 25 39.32 18.99 -11.68
CA ILE A 25 38.36 19.41 -10.64
C ILE A 25 39.02 19.42 -9.26
N GLU A 26 39.84 18.40 -8.98
CA GLU A 26 40.53 18.24 -7.71
C GLU A 26 41.82 19.06 -7.64
N GLY A 27 42.34 19.53 -8.77
CA GLY A 27 43.58 20.33 -8.86
C GLY A 27 44.86 19.54 -8.55
N ALA A 28 44.77 18.21 -8.43
CA ALA A 28 45.87 17.34 -8.04
C ALA A 28 45.88 16.04 -8.85
N THR A 29 47.08 15.54 -9.18
CA THR A 29 47.28 14.27 -9.89
C THR A 29 47.35 13.07 -8.95
N ASP A 30 47.88 13.26 -7.73
CA ASP A 30 47.99 12.23 -6.70
C ASP A 30 47.56 12.79 -5.32
N ILE A 31 46.84 11.97 -4.54
CA ILE A 31 46.50 12.27 -3.15
C ILE A 31 47.47 11.49 -2.25
N LYS A 32 48.29 12.22 -1.48
CA LYS A 32 49.25 11.66 -0.52
C LYS A 32 48.93 12.13 0.89
N LEU A 33 48.57 11.20 1.78
CA LEU A 33 48.20 11.49 3.17
C LEU A 33 49.04 10.64 4.12
N SER A 34 49.62 11.24 5.17
CA SER A 34 50.32 10.48 6.21
C SER A 34 49.31 9.81 7.14
N LEU A 35 49.47 8.50 7.37
CA LEU A 35 48.61 7.75 8.31
C LEU A 35 49.10 7.85 9.76
N LYS A 36 50.26 8.49 9.97
CA LYS A 36 50.93 8.71 11.27
C LYS A 36 51.00 7.42 12.10
N THR A 37 51.31 6.30 11.46
CA THR A 37 51.46 5.00 12.11
C THR A 37 52.55 4.19 11.41
N ASP A 38 53.23 3.38 12.19
CA ASP A 38 54.27 2.43 11.82
C ASP A 38 53.77 0.97 11.79
N SER A 39 52.54 0.74 12.26
CA SER A 39 51.85 -0.56 12.22
C SER A 39 51.11 -0.74 10.89
N TYR A 40 51.36 -1.86 10.22
CA TYR A 40 50.72 -2.19 8.94
C TYR A 40 49.21 -2.42 9.06
N ASP A 41 48.75 -3.14 10.09
CA ASP A 41 47.33 -3.45 10.26
C ASP A 41 46.51 -2.20 10.60
N LEU A 42 47.08 -1.32 11.42
CA LEU A 42 46.46 -0.03 11.76
C LEU A 42 46.51 0.95 10.58
N ALA A 43 47.56 0.89 9.75
CA ALA A 43 47.62 1.63 8.50
C ALA A 43 46.56 1.16 7.50
N LYS A 44 46.34 -0.15 7.39
CA LYS A 44 45.37 -0.75 6.47
C LYS A 44 43.94 -0.37 6.83
N SER A 45 43.56 -0.47 8.11
CA SER A 45 42.22 -0.05 8.56
C SER A 45 41.96 1.45 8.31
N LYS A 46 42.96 2.30 8.62
CA LYS A 46 42.90 3.75 8.31
C LYS A 46 42.83 4.03 6.82
N ALA A 47 43.60 3.32 5.99
CA ALA A 47 43.60 3.48 4.55
C ALA A 47 42.25 3.12 3.93
N ILE A 48 41.58 2.06 4.40
CA ILE A 48 40.22 1.71 3.97
C ILE A 48 39.24 2.85 4.30
N ALA A 49 39.26 3.35 5.53
CA ALA A 49 38.37 4.45 5.94
C ALA A 49 38.61 5.74 5.15
N ILE A 50 39.88 6.10 4.91
CA ILE A 50 40.26 7.27 4.11
C ILE A 50 39.87 7.10 2.65
N ASN A 51 40.08 5.90 2.09
CA ASN A 51 39.70 5.59 0.71
C ASN A 51 38.19 5.76 0.50
N SER A 52 37.36 5.25 1.42
CA SER A 52 35.90 5.43 1.35
C SER A 52 35.49 6.91 1.39
N LYS A 53 36.15 7.75 2.18
CA LYS A 53 35.86 9.20 2.21
C LYS A 53 36.27 9.89 0.91
N ILE A 54 37.39 9.51 0.32
CA ILE A 54 37.89 10.06 -0.95
C ILE A 54 36.96 9.67 -2.11
N GLU A 55 36.48 8.43 -2.16
CA GLU A 55 35.49 8.01 -3.17
C GLU A 55 34.20 8.82 -3.07
N LEU A 56 33.67 9.01 -1.86
CA LEU A 56 32.45 9.81 -1.65
C LEU A 56 32.63 11.27 -2.05
N ARG A 57 33.82 11.84 -1.83
CA ARG A 57 34.16 13.20 -2.30
C ARG A 57 34.21 13.24 -3.82
N TRP A 58 34.85 12.28 -4.46
CA TRP A 58 34.92 12.19 -5.91
C TRP A 58 33.54 12.03 -6.55
N ASP A 59 32.66 11.22 -5.96
CA ASP A 59 31.26 11.11 -6.38
C ASP A 59 30.54 12.46 -6.26
N ALA A 60 30.76 13.20 -5.18
CA ALA A 60 30.15 14.52 -4.97
C ALA A 60 30.68 15.59 -5.95
N LEU A 61 31.96 15.54 -6.31
CA LEU A 61 32.55 16.41 -7.34
C LEU A 61 32.00 16.10 -8.73
N LEU A 62 31.76 14.82 -9.04
CA LEU A 62 31.11 14.42 -10.30
C LEU A 62 29.66 14.89 -10.35
N ALA A 63 28.91 14.75 -9.25
CA ALA A 63 27.55 15.25 -9.14
C ALA A 63 27.46 16.79 -9.26
N SER A 64 28.43 17.53 -8.71
CA SER A 64 28.51 18.98 -8.89
C SER A 64 28.61 19.39 -10.37
N ARG A 65 29.19 18.53 -11.23
CA ARG A 65 29.33 18.78 -12.66
C ARG A 65 28.12 18.32 -13.49
N SER A 66 27.32 17.37 -13.01
CA SER A 66 26.13 16.91 -13.75
C SER A 66 25.04 17.98 -13.83
N GLY A 67 25.07 18.96 -12.93
CA GLY A 67 24.06 20.02 -12.82
C GLY A 67 22.72 19.52 -12.26
N ASP A 68 22.63 18.24 -11.88
CA ASP A 68 21.44 17.68 -11.26
C ASP A 68 21.48 17.95 -9.75
N ALA A 69 20.61 18.87 -9.30
CA ALA A 69 20.47 19.23 -7.89
C ALA A 69 20.17 18.02 -6.99
N GLU A 70 19.50 16.98 -7.52
CA GLU A 70 19.22 15.75 -6.77
C GLU A 70 20.50 14.94 -6.52
N GLU A 71 21.34 14.76 -7.53
CA GLU A 71 22.60 14.04 -7.39
C GLU A 71 23.55 14.79 -6.45
N GLN A 72 23.60 16.12 -6.56
CA GLN A 72 24.42 16.99 -5.72
C GLN A 72 24.01 16.90 -4.26
N TRP A 73 22.71 17.04 -3.98
CA TRP A 73 22.17 16.94 -2.64
C TRP A 73 22.38 15.55 -2.02
N GLN A 74 22.15 14.48 -2.78
CA GLN A 74 22.41 13.12 -2.29
C GLN A 74 23.89 12.87 -2.00
N ALA A 75 24.78 13.37 -2.86
CA ALA A 75 26.22 13.24 -2.66
C ALA A 75 26.70 14.05 -1.45
N ALA A 76 26.18 15.27 -1.27
CA ALA A 76 26.43 16.11 -0.09
C ALA A 76 25.99 15.41 1.21
N GLN A 77 24.80 14.79 1.23
CA GLN A 77 24.34 14.02 2.40
C GLN A 77 25.22 12.80 2.71
N LYS A 78 25.64 12.05 1.69
CA LYS A 78 26.55 10.91 1.87
C LYS A 78 27.91 11.36 2.41
N LEU A 79 28.41 12.49 1.89
CA LEU A 79 29.67 13.09 2.30
C LEU A 79 29.62 13.55 3.77
N ALA A 80 28.58 14.28 4.17
CA ALA A 80 28.36 14.71 5.56
C ALA A 80 28.39 13.52 6.54
N ARG A 81 27.67 12.43 6.22
CA ARG A 81 27.65 11.21 7.04
C ARG A 81 29.02 10.56 7.18
N SER A 82 29.87 10.63 6.15
CA SER A 82 31.24 10.11 6.22
C SER A 82 32.13 10.87 7.20
N PHE A 83 31.79 12.13 7.50
CA PHE A 83 32.43 12.94 8.53
C PHE A 83 31.79 12.77 9.92
N GLY A 84 30.78 11.90 10.04
CA GLY A 84 30.10 11.63 11.32
C GLY A 84 29.11 12.72 11.74
N VAL A 85 28.64 13.53 10.79
CA VAL A 85 27.60 14.54 10.99
C VAL A 85 26.39 14.24 10.12
N THR A 86 25.20 14.58 10.62
CA THR A 86 23.98 14.54 9.81
C THR A 86 23.93 15.81 8.98
N TYR A 87 23.64 15.68 7.67
CA TYR A 87 23.37 16.84 6.83
C TYR A 87 22.15 17.58 7.39
N VAL A 88 22.29 18.88 7.56
CA VAL A 88 21.24 19.81 8.02
C VAL A 88 21.35 21.02 7.10
N SER A 89 20.23 21.60 6.67
CA SER A 89 20.24 22.80 5.83
C SER A 89 20.87 24.00 6.55
N ALA A 90 21.40 24.94 5.79
CA ALA A 90 22.01 26.15 6.34
C ALA A 90 21.04 26.92 7.26
N ASP A 91 19.76 27.03 6.91
CA ASP A 91 18.76 27.76 7.70
C ASP A 91 18.56 27.15 9.09
N LYS A 92 18.50 25.81 9.19
CA LYS A 92 18.37 25.12 10.48
C LYS A 92 19.66 25.08 11.28
N LEU A 93 20.81 25.11 10.61
CA LEU A 93 22.10 25.25 11.28
C LEU A 93 22.22 26.57 12.03
N LEU A 94 21.60 27.63 11.51
CA LEU A 94 21.53 28.92 12.19
C LEU A 94 20.64 28.90 13.44
N GLU A 95 19.70 27.96 13.52
CA GLU A 95 18.85 27.72 14.69
C GLU A 95 19.45 26.71 15.69
N ASP A 96 20.51 25.99 15.31
CA ASP A 96 21.18 24.97 16.12
C ASP A 96 22.14 25.61 17.15
N GLU A 97 22.57 24.83 18.15
CA GLU A 97 23.55 25.32 19.12
C GLU A 97 24.89 25.66 18.44
N VAL A 98 25.49 26.79 18.83
CA VAL A 98 26.79 27.27 18.31
C VAL A 98 27.88 26.19 18.34
N SER A 99 27.81 25.28 19.32
CA SER A 99 28.69 24.11 19.46
C SER A 99 28.67 23.17 18.24
N GLY A 100 27.51 22.97 17.61
CA GLY A 100 27.33 22.14 16.41
C GLY A 100 27.97 22.76 15.17
N LEU A 101 27.89 24.08 15.04
CA LEU A 101 28.50 24.88 13.97
C LEU A 101 30.03 24.88 14.07
N VAL A 102 30.57 25.09 15.28
CA VAL A 102 32.01 25.04 15.55
C VAL A 102 32.58 23.66 15.19
N ARG A 103 31.92 22.57 15.59
CA ARG A 103 32.35 21.20 15.24
C ARG A 103 32.41 20.98 13.72
N ARG A 104 31.47 21.53 12.96
CA ARG A 104 31.45 21.41 11.48
C ARG A 104 32.58 22.21 10.83
N LEU A 105 32.88 23.41 11.35
CA LEU A 105 34.01 24.22 10.91
C LEU A 105 35.36 23.54 11.22
N GLU A 106 35.51 22.96 12.41
CA GLU A 106 36.71 22.17 12.77
C GLU A 106 36.91 20.96 11.84
N LEU A 107 35.82 20.29 11.42
CA LEU A 107 35.89 19.18 10.46
C LEU A 107 36.35 19.64 9.07
N ILE A 108 35.94 20.84 8.64
CA ILE A 108 36.41 21.44 7.38
C ILE A 108 37.91 21.73 7.50
N GLU A 109 38.35 22.32 8.61
CA GLU A 109 39.76 22.66 8.84
C GLU A 109 40.65 21.42 8.92
N GLN A 110 40.23 20.39 9.66
CA GLN A 110 40.95 19.10 9.78
C GLN A 110 41.01 18.32 8.47
N SER A 111 40.08 18.54 7.55
CA SER A 111 40.13 17.94 6.20
C SER A 111 41.29 18.48 5.35
N GLY A 112 41.97 19.53 5.82
CA GLY A 112 43.19 20.08 5.22
C GLY A 112 42.95 20.81 3.90
N ARG A 113 41.69 21.00 3.49
CA ARG A 113 41.30 21.68 2.25
C ARG A 113 39.99 22.45 2.44
N ILE A 114 40.11 23.62 3.06
CA ILE A 114 39.06 24.65 3.16
C ILE A 114 38.52 25.03 1.75
N GLU A 115 39.30 24.79 0.69
CA GLU A 115 38.98 25.21 -0.68
C GLU A 115 37.99 24.29 -1.45
N SER A 116 37.60 23.13 -0.90
CA SER A 116 36.66 22.26 -1.60
C SER A 116 35.21 22.67 -1.33
N LYS A 117 34.65 23.48 -2.23
CA LYS A 117 33.26 23.95 -2.19
C LYS A 117 32.26 22.84 -1.85
N VAL A 118 32.40 21.65 -2.45
CA VAL A 118 31.53 20.49 -2.22
C VAL A 118 31.58 19.93 -0.78
N VAL A 119 32.76 20.00 -0.13
CA VAL A 119 32.90 19.59 1.28
C VAL A 119 32.26 20.63 2.21
N ALA A 120 32.44 21.92 1.90
CA ALA A 120 31.78 22.99 2.62
C ALA A 120 30.25 22.88 2.46
N ASP A 121 29.75 22.65 1.25
CA ASP A 121 28.32 22.49 0.96
C ASP A 121 27.70 21.32 1.73
N ALA A 122 28.43 20.19 1.84
CA ALA A 122 27.99 19.03 2.60
C ALA A 122 27.96 19.26 4.11
N LEU A 123 28.93 19.99 4.67
CA LEU A 123 29.08 20.17 6.12
C LEU A 123 28.28 21.36 6.65
N LEU A 124 28.16 22.44 5.87
CA LEU A 124 27.43 23.67 6.21
C LEU A 124 26.00 23.69 5.67
N GLY A 125 25.59 22.68 4.89
CA GLY A 125 24.20 22.58 4.46
C GLY A 125 23.80 23.51 3.32
N THR A 126 24.77 24.00 2.54
CA THR A 126 24.57 24.96 1.45
C THR A 126 24.36 24.31 0.07
N ALA A 127 24.27 22.98 -0.01
CA ALA A 127 23.85 22.34 -1.25
C ALA A 127 22.38 22.66 -1.54
N ASP A 128 22.02 22.90 -2.81
CA ASP A 128 20.64 23.19 -3.20
C ASP A 128 19.74 21.96 -3.00
N GLN A 129 18.61 22.13 -2.33
CA GLN A 129 17.63 21.06 -2.17
C GLN A 129 16.93 20.79 -3.51
N PRO A 130 16.78 19.52 -3.93
CA PRO A 130 16.15 19.22 -5.21
C PRO A 130 14.69 19.67 -5.21
N SER A 131 14.33 20.48 -6.21
CA SER A 131 12.95 20.93 -6.43
C SER A 131 12.11 19.80 -7.03
N LEU A 132 11.60 18.92 -6.16
CA LEU A 132 10.70 17.84 -6.57
C LEU A 132 9.26 18.35 -6.56
N THR A 133 8.58 18.43 -7.71
CA THR A 133 7.16 18.81 -7.76
C THR A 133 6.25 17.68 -7.30
N LEU A 134 5.01 17.99 -6.92
CA LEU A 134 4.01 16.99 -6.50
C LEU A 134 3.74 15.95 -7.60
N SER A 135 3.68 16.35 -8.86
CA SER A 135 3.54 15.43 -9.99
C SER A 135 4.70 14.44 -10.09
N LYS A 136 5.95 14.92 -9.91
CA LYS A 136 7.15 14.07 -9.91
C LYS A 136 7.26 13.22 -8.64
N ALA A 137 6.77 13.70 -7.50
CA ALA A 137 6.69 12.91 -6.28
C ALA A 137 5.78 11.69 -6.47
N LEU A 138 4.64 11.87 -7.15
CA LEU A 138 3.72 10.78 -7.47
C LEU A 138 4.37 9.74 -8.41
N SER A 139 5.13 10.17 -9.41
CA SER A 139 5.83 9.22 -10.29
C SER A 139 6.90 8.43 -9.54
N TYR A 140 7.68 9.10 -8.69
CA TYR A 140 8.70 8.45 -7.85
C TYR A 140 8.07 7.47 -6.85
N PHE A 141 6.90 7.79 -6.31
CA PHE A 141 6.16 6.87 -5.44
C PHE A 141 5.84 5.54 -6.12
N TRP A 142 5.55 5.53 -7.43
CA TRP A 142 5.31 4.28 -8.16
C TRP A 142 6.56 3.41 -8.26
N ASP A 143 7.75 4.02 -8.38
CA ASP A 143 9.00 3.27 -8.34
C ASP A 143 9.29 2.68 -6.97
N LEU A 144 9.00 3.43 -5.90
CA LEU A 144 9.16 2.97 -4.51
C LEU A 144 8.13 1.90 -4.09
N SER A 145 6.99 1.83 -4.76
CA SER A 145 5.85 0.96 -4.41
C SER A 145 5.70 -0.23 -5.36
N LYS A 146 6.74 -0.57 -6.14
CA LYS A 146 6.74 -1.77 -7.01
C LYS A 146 6.43 -3.06 -6.26
N THR A 147 6.89 -3.19 -5.01
CA THR A 147 6.58 -4.34 -4.15
C THR A 147 5.12 -4.34 -3.69
N ASP A 148 4.51 -3.17 -3.50
CA ASP A 148 3.14 -3.05 -3.01
C ASP A 148 2.09 -3.50 -4.05
N THR A 149 2.47 -3.58 -5.33
CA THR A 149 1.61 -4.05 -6.43
C THR A 149 1.94 -5.46 -6.90
N GLN A 150 2.99 -6.07 -6.33
CA GLN A 150 3.37 -7.44 -6.64
C GLN A 150 2.25 -8.42 -6.25
N GLY A 151 1.87 -9.31 -7.16
CA GLY A 151 0.82 -10.32 -6.93
C GLY A 151 -0.63 -9.84 -7.12
N LYS A 152 -0.84 -8.54 -7.37
CA LYS A 152 -2.17 -7.97 -7.66
C LYS A 152 -2.57 -8.18 -9.11
N SER A 153 -3.87 -8.31 -9.35
CA SER A 153 -4.44 -8.34 -10.70
C SER A 153 -4.39 -6.97 -11.38
N PRO A 154 -4.52 -6.89 -12.72
CA PRO A 154 -4.58 -5.61 -13.42
C PRO A 154 -5.64 -4.65 -12.86
N ASN A 155 -6.84 -5.13 -12.53
CA ASN A 155 -7.89 -4.32 -11.93
C ASN A 155 -7.56 -3.91 -10.49
N GLN A 156 -6.91 -4.78 -9.69
CA GLN A 156 -6.43 -4.43 -8.36
C GLN A 156 -5.35 -3.34 -8.41
N VAL A 157 -4.43 -3.39 -9.37
CA VAL A 157 -3.45 -2.34 -9.61
C VAL A 157 -4.14 -1.04 -10.02
N ARG A 158 -5.11 -1.09 -10.93
CA ARG A 158 -5.91 0.08 -11.33
C ARG A 158 -6.63 0.71 -10.13
N LYS A 159 -7.27 -0.10 -9.28
CA LYS A 159 -7.93 0.35 -8.04
C LYS A 159 -6.96 0.90 -7.01
N TYR A 160 -5.71 0.44 -7.02
CA TYR A 160 -4.66 0.98 -6.17
C TYR A 160 -4.19 2.35 -6.69
N LYS A 161 -4.01 2.51 -8.00
CA LYS A 161 -3.49 3.75 -8.61
C LYS A 161 -4.53 4.88 -8.65
N ASN A 162 -5.71 4.63 -9.21
CA ASN A 162 -6.68 5.68 -9.53
C ASN A 162 -7.07 6.59 -8.35
N PRO A 163 -7.33 6.09 -7.12
CA PRO A 163 -7.66 6.96 -6.00
C PRO A 163 -6.50 7.87 -5.56
N ARG A 164 -5.26 7.40 -5.68
CA ARG A 164 -4.06 8.19 -5.34
C ARG A 164 -3.81 9.27 -6.38
N GLU A 165 -3.94 8.92 -7.66
CA GLU A 165 -3.84 9.90 -8.76
C GLU A 165 -4.95 10.94 -8.68
N LYS A 166 -6.18 10.53 -8.33
CA LYS A 166 -7.31 11.44 -8.11
C LYS A 166 -6.99 12.44 -7.00
N ALA A 167 -6.45 11.99 -5.86
CA ALA A 167 -6.12 12.86 -4.73
C ALA A 167 -5.10 13.95 -5.13
N PHE A 168 -4.03 13.56 -5.85
CA PHE A 168 -3.04 14.50 -6.38
C PHE A 168 -3.63 15.45 -7.41
N ARG A 169 -4.45 14.94 -8.34
CA ARG A 169 -5.11 15.77 -9.36
C ARG A 169 -6.03 16.82 -8.72
N ASN A 170 -6.79 16.43 -7.70
CA ASN A 170 -7.66 17.35 -6.97
C ASN A 170 -6.85 18.45 -6.29
N TYR A 171 -5.77 18.08 -5.59
CA TYR A 171 -4.92 19.06 -4.92
C TYR A 171 -4.24 20.02 -5.93
N ILE A 172 -3.64 19.48 -6.98
CA ILE A 172 -2.96 20.27 -8.03
C ILE A 172 -3.93 21.21 -8.74
N ALA A 173 -5.19 20.80 -8.93
CA ALA A 173 -6.20 21.67 -9.53
C ALA A 173 -6.50 22.92 -8.68
N ILE A 174 -6.29 22.86 -7.36
CA ILE A 174 -6.60 23.95 -6.42
C ILE A 174 -5.37 24.82 -6.16
N LYS A 175 -4.20 24.20 -5.97
CA LYS A 175 -2.96 24.87 -5.52
C LYS A 175 -1.86 24.94 -6.58
N GLY A 176 -2.04 24.29 -7.72
CA GLY A 176 -1.01 24.11 -8.74
C GLY A 176 -0.01 22.99 -8.40
N ASP A 177 0.89 22.71 -9.34
CA ASP A 177 1.96 21.72 -9.15
C ASP A 177 3.15 22.35 -8.42
N GLN A 178 2.97 22.51 -7.11
CA GLN A 178 3.96 23.11 -6.22
C GLN A 178 5.16 22.17 -5.98
N VAL A 179 6.27 22.74 -5.50
CA VAL A 179 7.39 21.95 -4.98
C VAL A 179 6.93 21.24 -3.71
N LEU A 180 7.27 19.96 -3.59
CA LEU A 180 6.85 19.10 -2.49
C LEU A 180 7.17 19.71 -1.13
N THR A 181 8.37 20.26 -0.95
CA THR A 181 8.82 20.88 0.32
C THR A 181 8.22 22.26 0.56
N SER A 182 7.64 22.91 -0.45
CA SER A 182 7.00 24.23 -0.29
C SER A 182 5.52 24.14 0.08
N VAL A 183 4.95 22.94 0.17
CA VAL A 183 3.54 22.78 0.58
C VAL A 183 3.39 23.13 2.05
N THR A 184 2.64 24.19 2.32
CA THR A 184 2.47 24.72 3.67
C THR A 184 1.26 24.12 4.38
N ARG A 185 1.19 24.35 5.70
CA ARG A 185 -0.01 24.03 6.49
C ARG A 185 -1.25 24.80 6.02
N ALA A 186 -1.08 26.05 5.57
CA ALA A 186 -2.16 26.86 5.02
C ALA A 186 -2.74 26.22 3.75
N ASP A 187 -1.89 25.73 2.85
CA ASP A 187 -2.35 25.05 1.63
C ASP A 187 -3.16 23.78 1.93
N ALA A 188 -2.73 23.02 2.94
CA ALA A 188 -3.45 21.83 3.37
C ALA A 188 -4.80 22.17 4.03
N LEU A 189 -4.91 23.30 4.74
CA LEU A 189 -6.18 23.80 5.27
C LEU A 189 -7.10 24.24 4.15
N ASP A 190 -6.61 24.96 3.14
CA ASP A 190 -7.43 25.36 1.98
C ASP A 190 -7.94 24.14 1.21
N PHE A 191 -7.12 23.09 1.07
CA PHE A 191 -7.56 21.82 0.48
C PHE A 191 -8.64 21.13 1.32
N ARG A 192 -8.54 21.23 2.65
CA ARG A 192 -9.56 20.73 3.57
C ARG A 192 -10.85 21.54 3.42
N ASP A 193 -10.77 22.86 3.36
CA ASP A 193 -11.95 23.72 3.26
C ASP A 193 -12.69 23.51 1.93
N TRP A 194 -11.95 23.34 0.83
CA TRP A 194 -12.52 22.88 -0.44
C TRP A 194 -13.28 21.56 -0.31
N TRP A 195 -12.72 20.58 0.43
CA TRP A 195 -13.42 19.33 0.72
C TRP A 195 -14.66 19.53 1.60
N ALA A 196 -14.61 20.46 2.57
CA ALA A 196 -15.73 20.78 3.43
C ALA A 196 -16.91 21.33 2.61
N ASP A 197 -16.64 22.26 1.69
CA ASP A 197 -17.65 22.81 0.79
C ASP A 197 -18.33 21.72 -0.05
N ARG A 198 -17.56 20.78 -0.58
CA ARG A 198 -18.13 19.67 -1.37
C ARG A 198 -18.91 18.67 -0.54
N ILE A 199 -18.52 18.44 0.71
CA ILE A 199 -19.29 17.60 1.63
C ILE A 199 -20.67 18.23 1.89
N VAL A 200 -20.70 19.54 2.14
CA VAL A 200 -21.94 20.27 2.43
C VAL A 200 -22.82 20.44 1.18
N ASN A 201 -22.23 20.80 0.04
CA ASN A 201 -22.97 21.22 -1.15
C ASN A 201 -23.24 20.08 -2.15
N GLU A 202 -22.38 19.06 -2.22
CA GLU A 202 -22.51 17.96 -3.20
C GLU A 202 -22.96 16.63 -2.56
N GLY A 203 -23.22 16.61 -1.25
CA GLY A 203 -23.63 15.40 -0.54
C GLY A 203 -22.54 14.31 -0.48
N LEU A 204 -21.26 14.70 -0.60
CA LEU A 204 -20.14 13.76 -0.52
C LEU A 204 -19.88 13.32 0.92
N THR A 205 -19.43 12.07 1.09
CA THR A 205 -19.14 11.53 2.43
C THR A 205 -17.76 11.97 2.95
N PRO A 206 -17.61 12.25 4.26
CA PRO A 206 -16.32 12.53 4.89
C PRO A 206 -15.22 11.48 4.62
N ASN A 207 -15.58 10.21 4.47
CA ASN A 207 -14.66 9.11 4.13
C ASN A 207 -13.92 9.35 2.79
N SER A 208 -14.57 9.95 1.80
CA SER A 208 -13.94 10.26 0.51
C SER A 208 -12.87 11.34 0.66
N ALA A 209 -13.17 12.40 1.42
CA ALA A 209 -12.21 13.46 1.72
C ALA A 209 -11.02 12.93 2.53
N ASN A 210 -11.30 12.12 3.56
CA ASN A 210 -10.27 11.53 4.42
C ASN A 210 -9.33 10.59 3.67
N LYS A 211 -9.83 9.90 2.63
CA LYS A 211 -8.99 9.10 1.73
C LYS A 211 -8.05 9.97 0.90
N ASP A 212 -8.55 11.02 0.28
CA ASP A 212 -7.72 11.91 -0.54
C ASP A 212 -6.63 12.60 0.31
N ILE A 213 -7.00 13.16 1.47
CA ILE A 213 -6.04 13.74 2.45
C ILE A 213 -5.04 12.67 2.91
N GLY A 214 -5.51 11.47 3.22
CA GLY A 214 -4.65 10.37 3.66
C GLY A 214 -3.68 9.90 2.58
N TYR A 215 -4.08 9.86 1.31
CA TYR A 215 -3.19 9.49 0.21
C TYR A 215 -2.10 10.53 -0.03
N LEU A 216 -2.44 11.82 0.00
CA LEU A 216 -1.46 12.90 -0.07
C LEU A 216 -0.43 12.76 1.05
N ASP A 217 -0.89 12.62 2.30
CA ASP A 217 -0.02 12.46 3.45
C ASP A 217 0.91 11.24 3.31
N ILE A 218 0.36 10.06 3.01
CA ILE A 218 1.16 8.82 2.88
C ILE A 218 2.20 8.92 1.77
N ILE A 219 1.81 9.45 0.60
CA ILE A 219 2.69 9.51 -0.57
C ILE A 219 3.80 10.52 -0.33
N CYS A 220 3.45 11.74 0.09
CA CYS A 220 4.42 12.79 0.38
C CYS A 220 5.40 12.35 1.47
N ASN A 221 4.92 11.75 2.57
CA ASN A 221 5.79 11.22 3.62
C ASN A 221 6.77 10.16 3.06
N ARG A 222 6.26 9.16 2.32
CA ARG A 222 7.12 8.08 1.80
C ARG A 222 8.18 8.60 0.81
N VAL A 223 7.82 9.57 -0.02
CA VAL A 223 8.75 10.19 -0.98
C VAL A 223 9.80 11.02 -0.24
N CYS A 224 9.38 11.86 0.71
CA CYS A 224 10.29 12.66 1.53
C CYS A 224 11.24 11.77 2.34
N ASP A 225 10.74 10.70 2.96
CA ASP A 225 11.57 9.75 3.72
C ASP A 225 12.61 9.06 2.82
N ALA A 226 12.21 8.62 1.63
CA ALA A 226 13.10 7.97 0.67
C ALA A 226 14.18 8.92 0.12
N LYS A 227 13.82 10.19 -0.12
CA LYS A 227 14.70 11.25 -0.61
C LYS A 227 15.45 11.98 0.51
N ARG A 228 15.11 11.70 1.77
CA ARG A 228 15.60 12.40 2.97
C ARG A 228 15.38 13.92 2.87
N LEU A 229 14.21 14.29 2.36
CA LEU A 229 13.76 15.67 2.33
C LEU A 229 13.08 15.99 3.64
N GLU A 230 13.25 17.23 4.09
CA GLU A 230 12.54 17.73 5.25
C GLU A 230 11.08 17.99 4.88
N TRP A 231 10.17 17.50 5.73
CA TRP A 231 8.74 17.56 5.47
C TRP A 231 7.97 17.74 6.77
N GLU A 232 7.30 18.88 6.91
CA GLU A 232 6.59 19.29 8.13
C GLU A 232 5.22 18.63 8.29
N LYS A 233 4.85 17.72 7.38
CA LYS A 233 3.59 16.95 7.42
C LYS A 233 2.34 17.85 7.49
N PRO A 234 2.16 18.78 6.53
CA PRO A 234 1.07 19.75 6.50
C PRO A 234 -0.33 19.12 6.49
N PHE A 235 -0.51 17.85 6.13
CA PHE A 235 -1.81 17.16 6.15
C PHE A 235 -2.16 16.49 7.49
N LYS A 236 -1.23 16.47 8.46
CA LYS A 236 -1.41 15.77 9.74
C LYS A 236 -2.62 16.32 10.51
N GLY A 237 -3.51 15.43 10.93
CA GLY A 237 -4.68 15.79 11.75
C GLY A 237 -5.79 16.58 11.03
N LEU A 238 -5.81 16.63 9.69
CA LEU A 238 -6.84 17.33 8.92
C LEU A 238 -8.08 16.49 8.58
N LYS A 239 -8.17 15.27 9.09
CA LYS A 239 -9.28 14.37 8.79
C LYS A 239 -10.59 14.89 9.38
N PHE A 240 -11.66 14.76 8.61
CA PHE A 240 -13.02 15.01 9.06
C PHE A 240 -13.49 13.90 9.99
N ARG A 241 -14.35 14.26 10.95
CA ARG A 241 -15.06 13.29 11.77
C ARG A 241 -15.98 12.47 10.87
N GLU A 242 -15.78 11.17 10.87
CA GLU A 242 -16.68 10.24 10.20
C GLU A 242 -17.86 9.93 11.13
N THR A 243 -19.07 9.98 10.58
CA THR A 243 -20.23 9.32 11.19
C THR A 243 -20.12 7.81 10.95
N GLU A 244 -20.78 7.02 11.79
CA GLU A 244 -20.82 5.57 11.54
C GLU A 244 -21.35 5.30 10.13
N PRO A 245 -20.65 4.47 9.34
CA PRO A 245 -21.12 4.13 8.01
C PRO A 245 -22.50 3.46 8.12
N LEU A 246 -23.41 3.85 7.22
CA LEU A 246 -24.69 3.17 7.08
C LEU A 246 -24.45 1.67 6.91
N LYS A 247 -24.96 0.87 7.85
CA LYS A 247 -24.84 -0.58 7.81
C LYS A 247 -25.62 -1.08 6.59
N THR A 248 -24.98 -1.95 5.80
CA THR A 248 -25.66 -2.61 4.68
C THR A 248 -26.78 -3.48 5.25
N PRO A 249 -28.06 -3.23 4.87
CA PRO A 249 -29.17 -3.97 5.46
C PRO A 249 -29.16 -5.43 4.97
N PRO A 250 -29.52 -6.40 5.83
CA PRO A 250 -29.74 -7.78 5.45
C PRO A 250 -31.12 -7.93 4.78
N TYR A 251 -31.21 -8.71 3.70
CA TYR A 251 -32.48 -9.24 3.22
C TYR A 251 -33.09 -10.22 4.24
N SER A 252 -34.41 -10.14 4.43
CA SER A 252 -35.18 -11.13 5.20
C SER A 252 -35.26 -12.48 4.48
N THR A 253 -35.40 -13.57 5.24
CA THR A 253 -35.52 -14.93 4.69
C THR A 253 -36.76 -15.07 3.81
N GLU A 254 -37.86 -14.42 4.22
CA GLU A 254 -39.12 -14.34 3.49
C GLU A 254 -38.92 -13.64 2.15
N PHE A 255 -38.20 -12.50 2.13
CA PHE A 255 -37.89 -11.82 0.87
C PHE A 255 -37.02 -12.68 -0.05
N LEU A 256 -35.98 -13.33 0.50
CA LEU A 256 -35.09 -14.20 -0.29
C LEU A 256 -35.86 -15.33 -0.99
N THR A 257 -36.71 -16.03 -0.23
CA THR A 257 -37.48 -17.18 -0.73
C THR A 257 -38.62 -16.76 -1.66
N ALA A 258 -39.36 -15.70 -1.35
CA ALA A 258 -40.46 -15.25 -2.20
C ALA A 258 -40.00 -14.67 -3.53
N ASN A 259 -38.88 -13.92 -3.54
CA ASN A 259 -38.44 -13.17 -4.70
C ASN A 259 -37.36 -13.88 -5.51
N PHE A 260 -36.29 -14.38 -4.87
CA PHE A 260 -35.15 -14.92 -5.60
C PHE A 260 -35.30 -16.39 -5.96
N PHE A 261 -36.17 -17.15 -5.28
CA PHE A 261 -36.39 -18.56 -5.60
C PHE A 261 -37.53 -18.76 -6.62
N ASN A 262 -38.17 -17.68 -7.06
CA ASN A 262 -38.94 -17.66 -8.28
C ASN A 262 -37.98 -17.49 -9.48
N ARG A 263 -37.84 -18.53 -10.31
CA ARG A 263 -36.93 -18.54 -11.47
C ARG A 263 -37.18 -17.39 -12.44
N GLN A 264 -38.41 -16.90 -12.52
CA GLN A 264 -38.77 -15.80 -13.43
C GLN A 264 -38.16 -14.46 -12.99
N SER A 265 -37.95 -14.24 -11.69
CA SER A 265 -37.47 -12.97 -11.15
C SER A 265 -36.10 -12.56 -11.68
N LEU A 266 -35.22 -13.54 -11.92
CA LEU A 266 -33.88 -13.31 -12.44
C LEU A 266 -33.72 -13.70 -13.93
N SER A 267 -34.82 -14.08 -14.60
CA SER A 267 -34.77 -14.74 -15.92
C SER A 267 -34.12 -13.94 -17.04
N THR A 268 -34.21 -12.60 -17.01
CA THR A 268 -33.61 -11.71 -18.02
C THR A 268 -32.20 -11.26 -17.65
N LEU A 269 -31.70 -11.60 -16.45
CA LEU A 269 -30.30 -11.41 -16.10
C LEU A 269 -29.45 -12.45 -16.85
N ASN A 270 -28.20 -12.10 -17.19
CA ASN A 270 -27.30 -13.08 -17.80
C ASN A 270 -27.13 -14.33 -16.91
N GLU A 271 -27.17 -15.52 -17.52
CA GLU A 271 -27.18 -16.81 -16.79
C GLU A 271 -26.00 -16.94 -15.80
N ASP A 272 -24.78 -16.60 -16.21
CA ASP A 272 -23.62 -16.67 -15.31
C ASP A 272 -23.77 -15.71 -14.12
N GLN A 273 -24.34 -14.52 -14.33
CA GLN A 273 -24.60 -13.57 -13.26
C GLN A 273 -25.73 -14.02 -12.32
N GLN A 274 -26.74 -14.75 -12.84
CA GLN A 274 -27.74 -15.42 -12.02
C GLN A 274 -27.07 -16.47 -11.13
N LEU A 275 -26.21 -17.32 -11.71
CA LEU A 275 -25.51 -18.37 -10.99
C LEU A 275 -24.54 -17.80 -9.93
N MET A 276 -23.81 -16.73 -10.26
CA MET A 276 -23.01 -15.98 -9.28
C MET A 276 -23.88 -15.46 -8.13
N PHE A 277 -25.05 -14.89 -8.44
CA PHE A 277 -25.97 -14.39 -7.44
C PHE A 277 -26.44 -15.51 -6.50
N TYR A 278 -26.87 -16.65 -7.05
CA TYR A 278 -27.28 -17.82 -6.27
C TYR A 278 -26.14 -18.42 -5.42
N MET A 279 -24.91 -18.43 -5.92
CA MET A 279 -23.74 -18.84 -5.14
C MET A 279 -23.46 -17.94 -3.93
N LEU A 280 -23.88 -16.67 -3.95
CA LEU A 280 -23.66 -15.74 -2.84
C LEU A 280 -24.64 -15.94 -1.66
N ILE A 281 -25.81 -16.55 -1.89
CA ILE A 281 -26.89 -16.66 -0.91
C ILE A 281 -26.49 -17.49 0.31
N GLU A 282 -25.90 -18.67 0.11
CA GLU A 282 -25.60 -19.64 1.18
C GLU A 282 -24.10 -19.73 1.51
N THR A 283 -23.26 -18.83 0.99
CA THR A 283 -21.81 -18.89 1.21
C THR A 283 -21.30 -17.74 2.07
N GLY A 284 -22.02 -16.62 2.13
CA GLY A 284 -21.51 -15.39 2.74
C GLY A 284 -20.26 -14.85 2.06
N ALA A 285 -19.87 -15.36 0.89
CA ALA A 285 -18.70 -14.89 0.16
C ALA A 285 -18.88 -13.44 -0.32
N ARG A 286 -17.77 -12.73 -0.52
CA ARG A 286 -17.82 -11.43 -1.20
C ARG A 286 -18.07 -11.68 -2.68
N PRO A 287 -18.81 -10.82 -3.40
CA PRO A 287 -19.01 -10.96 -4.85
C PRO A 287 -17.69 -11.19 -5.60
N GLY A 288 -16.66 -10.41 -5.29
CA GLY A 288 -15.33 -10.56 -5.92
C GLY A 288 -14.59 -11.86 -5.59
N GLU A 289 -14.99 -12.63 -4.57
CA GLU A 289 -14.46 -13.96 -4.26
C GLU A 289 -15.13 -15.03 -5.15
N ILE A 290 -16.44 -14.94 -5.41
CA ILE A 290 -17.17 -15.86 -6.31
C ILE A 290 -16.86 -15.57 -7.78
N ILE A 291 -16.91 -14.30 -8.19
CA ILE A 291 -16.72 -13.88 -9.59
C ILE A 291 -15.34 -14.27 -10.13
N ASN A 292 -14.32 -14.28 -9.26
CA ASN A 292 -12.93 -14.56 -9.63
C ASN A 292 -12.48 -15.96 -9.23
N MET A 293 -13.41 -16.85 -8.92
CA MET A 293 -13.11 -18.22 -8.52
C MET A 293 -12.58 -19.01 -9.72
N LYS A 294 -11.49 -19.74 -9.51
CA LYS A 294 -10.93 -20.66 -10.50
C LYS A 294 -11.53 -22.07 -10.35
N PRO A 295 -11.54 -22.90 -11.41
CA PRO A 295 -12.07 -24.27 -11.35
C PRO A 295 -11.49 -25.08 -10.19
N GLU A 296 -10.19 -24.95 -9.91
CA GLU A 296 -9.53 -25.74 -8.87
C GLU A 296 -10.02 -25.37 -7.46
N GLN A 297 -10.68 -24.23 -7.29
CA GLN A 297 -11.22 -23.77 -6.03
C GLN A 297 -12.65 -24.28 -5.78
N ILE A 298 -13.28 -24.95 -6.74
CA ILE A 298 -14.64 -25.48 -6.65
C ILE A 298 -14.54 -27.01 -6.49
N LYS A 299 -14.65 -27.48 -5.25
CA LYS A 299 -14.46 -28.90 -4.91
C LYS A 299 -15.78 -29.66 -4.92
N LEU A 300 -16.35 -29.90 -6.09
CA LEU A 300 -17.64 -30.59 -6.21
C LEU A 300 -17.57 -32.11 -5.96
N ASN A 301 -16.43 -32.73 -6.28
CA ASN A 301 -16.22 -34.18 -6.13
C ASN A 301 -15.69 -34.59 -4.75
N HIS A 302 -15.54 -33.64 -3.83
CA HIS A 302 -15.13 -33.90 -2.45
C HIS A 302 -16.32 -34.48 -1.65
N PRO A 303 -16.11 -35.37 -0.65
CA PRO A 303 -17.20 -35.90 0.19
C PRO A 303 -18.13 -34.83 0.76
N ILE A 304 -17.54 -33.67 1.06
CA ILE A 304 -18.25 -32.42 1.36
C ILE A 304 -17.96 -31.43 0.23
N PRO A 305 -18.92 -31.20 -0.69
CA PRO A 305 -18.78 -30.17 -1.71
C PRO A 305 -18.51 -28.80 -1.08
N HIS A 306 -17.47 -28.11 -1.50
CA HIS A 306 -17.09 -26.81 -0.92
C HIS A 306 -16.34 -25.92 -1.90
N ILE A 307 -16.24 -24.63 -1.57
CA ILE A 307 -15.38 -23.67 -2.25
C ILE A 307 -14.17 -23.30 -1.40
N GLU A 308 -13.03 -23.08 -2.03
CA GLU A 308 -11.79 -22.66 -1.38
C GLU A 308 -11.43 -21.23 -1.73
N ILE A 309 -11.62 -20.31 -0.80
CA ILE A 309 -11.19 -18.92 -0.97
C ILE A 309 -9.70 -18.86 -0.62
N ARG A 310 -8.86 -18.75 -1.65
CA ARG A 310 -7.39 -18.73 -1.56
C ARG A 310 -6.82 -17.64 -2.46
N PRO A 311 -5.63 -17.10 -2.17
CA PRO A 311 -4.90 -16.29 -3.13
C PRO A 311 -4.63 -17.14 -4.38
N SER A 312 -4.76 -16.52 -5.55
CA SER A 312 -4.44 -17.20 -6.81
C SER A 312 -3.33 -16.43 -7.51
N ASN A 313 -2.56 -17.10 -8.37
CA ASN A 313 -1.49 -16.42 -9.11
C ASN A 313 -2.08 -15.23 -9.88
N GLY A 314 -1.57 -14.02 -9.59
CA GLY A 314 -2.03 -12.77 -10.16
C GLY A 314 -3.28 -12.14 -9.51
N ARG A 315 -3.74 -12.60 -8.34
CA ARG A 315 -4.80 -11.93 -7.58
C ARG A 315 -4.70 -12.16 -6.07
N GLU A 316 -4.56 -11.06 -5.33
CA GLU A 316 -4.54 -11.10 -3.87
C GLU A 316 -5.94 -11.12 -3.26
N LEU A 317 -6.07 -11.73 -2.09
CA LEU A 317 -7.29 -11.60 -1.28
C LEU A 317 -7.27 -10.27 -0.51
N LYS A 318 -8.47 -9.77 -0.18
CA LYS A 318 -8.63 -8.48 0.54
C LYS A 318 -7.90 -8.46 1.89
N THR A 319 -7.89 -9.60 2.60
CA THR A 319 -7.22 -9.74 3.90
C THR A 319 -6.66 -11.14 4.03
N ARG A 320 -5.66 -11.32 4.91
CA ARG A 320 -5.12 -12.66 5.25
C ARG A 320 -6.20 -13.59 5.81
N ASN A 321 -7.18 -13.04 6.53
CA ASN A 321 -8.29 -13.79 7.12
C ASN A 321 -9.36 -14.22 6.11
N ALA A 322 -9.28 -13.77 4.86
CA ALA A 322 -10.20 -14.24 3.81
C ALA A 322 -9.93 -15.69 3.39
N VAL A 323 -8.75 -16.24 3.71
CA VAL A 323 -8.40 -17.65 3.44
C VAL A 323 -9.29 -18.58 4.26
N ARG A 324 -10.20 -19.29 3.58
CA ARG A 324 -11.19 -20.19 4.21
C ARG A 324 -11.81 -21.18 3.23
N SER A 325 -12.31 -22.30 3.72
CA SER A 325 -13.12 -23.24 2.94
C SER A 325 -14.58 -23.14 3.39
N ILE A 326 -15.51 -23.06 2.44
CA ILE A 326 -16.95 -22.88 2.74
C ILE A 326 -17.72 -24.04 2.11
N PRO A 327 -18.38 -24.89 2.91
CA PRO A 327 -19.27 -25.92 2.38
C PRO A 327 -20.36 -25.33 1.49
N LEU A 328 -20.62 -25.97 0.36
CA LEU A 328 -21.68 -25.60 -0.57
C LEU A 328 -22.95 -26.35 -0.19
N VAL A 329 -24.02 -25.59 0.06
CA VAL A 329 -25.35 -26.12 0.43
C VAL A 329 -26.45 -25.40 -0.34
N GLY A 330 -27.65 -25.96 -0.33
CA GLY A 330 -28.85 -25.34 -0.89
C GLY A 330 -28.66 -24.83 -2.33
N ILE A 331 -29.18 -23.63 -2.59
CA ILE A 331 -29.15 -23.02 -3.93
C ILE A 331 -27.73 -22.70 -4.41
N SER A 332 -26.79 -22.45 -3.49
CA SER A 332 -25.40 -22.19 -3.85
C SER A 332 -24.68 -23.46 -4.33
N LEU A 333 -24.98 -24.63 -3.76
CA LEU A 333 -24.50 -25.91 -4.29
C LEU A 333 -25.07 -26.20 -5.68
N TRP A 334 -26.38 -25.99 -5.86
CA TRP A 334 -27.03 -26.15 -7.16
C TRP A 334 -26.34 -25.26 -8.22
N ALA A 335 -26.12 -23.98 -7.91
CA ALA A 335 -25.49 -23.04 -8.84
C ALA A 335 -24.04 -23.43 -9.17
N ALA A 336 -23.26 -23.86 -8.17
CA ALA A 336 -21.89 -24.31 -8.38
C ALA A 336 -21.81 -25.54 -9.32
N LYS A 337 -22.77 -26.46 -9.23
CA LYS A 337 -22.84 -27.63 -10.14
C LYS A 337 -23.09 -27.24 -11.60
N GLN A 338 -23.76 -26.12 -11.86
CA GLN A 338 -24.01 -25.63 -13.23
C GLN A 338 -22.79 -24.96 -13.86
N ARG A 339 -21.81 -24.54 -13.04
CA ARG A 339 -20.57 -23.86 -13.46
C ARG A 339 -19.36 -24.42 -12.69
N PRO A 340 -18.97 -25.69 -12.92
CA PRO A 340 -17.81 -26.29 -12.27
C PRO A 340 -16.50 -25.57 -12.59
N GLU A 341 -16.41 -24.95 -13.77
CA GLU A 341 -15.25 -24.18 -14.23
C GLU A 341 -15.22 -22.73 -13.70
N GLY A 342 -16.19 -22.35 -12.85
CA GLY A 342 -16.34 -20.97 -12.38
C GLY A 342 -16.77 -20.01 -13.50
N PHE A 343 -16.22 -18.80 -13.49
CA PHE A 343 -16.70 -17.70 -14.34
C PHE A 343 -15.56 -16.96 -15.09
N PRO A 344 -14.79 -17.65 -15.96
CA PRO A 344 -13.59 -17.09 -16.58
C PRO A 344 -13.85 -15.83 -17.40
N VAL A 345 -15.02 -15.70 -18.04
CA VAL A 345 -15.41 -14.52 -18.85
C VAL A 345 -15.46 -13.23 -18.01
N TYR A 346 -15.75 -13.36 -16.72
CA TYR A 346 -15.88 -12.24 -15.79
C TYR A 346 -14.67 -12.06 -14.87
N ALA A 347 -13.58 -12.80 -15.13
CA ALA A 347 -12.34 -12.67 -14.39
C ALA A 347 -11.87 -11.20 -14.36
N ASP A 348 -11.55 -10.73 -13.17
CA ASP A 348 -11.09 -9.38 -12.84
C ASP A 348 -12.10 -8.25 -13.13
N ARG A 349 -13.37 -8.59 -13.40
CA ARG A 349 -14.48 -7.65 -13.73
C ARG A 349 -15.53 -7.55 -12.64
N GLU A 350 -15.17 -7.77 -11.37
CA GLU A 350 -16.16 -7.86 -10.28
C GLU A 350 -17.00 -6.59 -10.07
N ASP A 351 -16.47 -5.41 -10.37
CA ASP A 351 -17.22 -4.15 -10.23
C ASP A 351 -18.32 -4.05 -11.28
N ALA A 352 -18.01 -4.43 -12.53
CA ALA A 352 -18.96 -4.39 -13.62
C ALA A 352 -20.10 -5.39 -13.38
N VAL A 353 -19.77 -6.60 -12.94
CA VAL A 353 -20.77 -7.63 -12.59
C VAL A 353 -21.64 -7.17 -11.43
N SER A 354 -21.03 -6.72 -10.32
CA SER A 354 -21.81 -6.27 -9.15
C SER A 354 -22.64 -5.03 -9.46
N ALA A 355 -22.15 -4.10 -10.29
CA ALA A 355 -22.93 -2.96 -10.78
C ALA A 355 -24.11 -3.40 -11.64
N ASN A 356 -23.92 -4.37 -12.54
CA ASN A 356 -24.99 -4.88 -13.40
C ASN A 356 -26.08 -5.60 -12.60
N ILE A 357 -25.68 -6.49 -11.68
CA ILE A 357 -26.61 -7.16 -10.77
C ILE A 357 -27.37 -6.11 -9.93
N ASN A 358 -26.67 -5.14 -9.35
CA ASN A 358 -27.32 -4.09 -8.56
C ASN A 358 -28.29 -3.24 -9.40
N LYS A 359 -27.95 -2.93 -10.64
CA LYS A 359 -28.83 -2.21 -11.58
C LYS A 359 -30.08 -3.04 -11.85
N TYR A 360 -29.91 -4.31 -12.21
CA TYR A 360 -31.00 -5.26 -12.43
C TYR A 360 -31.95 -5.33 -11.22
N LEU A 361 -31.41 -5.53 -10.00
CA LEU A 361 -32.22 -5.58 -8.78
C LEU A 361 -33.02 -4.30 -8.55
N ARG A 362 -32.50 -3.14 -8.98
CA ARG A 362 -33.20 -1.86 -8.86
C ARG A 362 -34.33 -1.75 -9.88
N GLU A 363 -34.05 -2.05 -11.15
CA GLU A 363 -35.01 -1.94 -12.25
C GLU A 363 -36.18 -2.90 -12.10
N HIS A 364 -35.91 -4.10 -11.57
CA HIS A 364 -36.91 -5.14 -11.33
C HIS A 364 -37.53 -5.11 -9.92
N GLN A 365 -37.26 -4.07 -9.12
CA GLN A 365 -37.82 -3.90 -7.76
C GLN A 365 -37.50 -5.09 -6.81
N LEU A 366 -36.37 -5.77 -7.04
CA LEU A 366 -35.90 -6.90 -6.23
C LEU A 366 -35.01 -6.43 -5.07
N ARG A 367 -35.43 -5.35 -4.42
CA ARG A 367 -34.78 -4.77 -3.25
C ARG A 367 -35.84 -4.56 -2.17
N GLU A 368 -35.66 -5.21 -1.02
CA GLU A 368 -36.59 -5.07 0.12
C GLU A 368 -36.64 -3.61 0.62
N THR A 369 -35.52 -2.91 0.56
CA THR A 369 -35.44 -1.46 0.76
C THR A 369 -34.45 -0.84 -0.24
N PRO A 370 -34.52 0.48 -0.52
CA PRO A 370 -33.58 1.14 -1.44
C PRO A 370 -32.09 0.94 -1.11
N GLY A 371 -31.77 0.71 0.17
CA GLY A 371 -30.41 0.45 0.66
C GLY A 371 -29.86 -0.94 0.37
N HIS A 372 -30.70 -1.88 -0.10
CA HIS A 372 -30.26 -3.24 -0.41
C HIS A 372 -29.41 -3.30 -1.68
N THR A 373 -28.38 -4.14 -1.62
CA THR A 373 -27.46 -4.41 -2.73
C THR A 373 -27.11 -5.89 -2.78
N VAL A 374 -26.34 -6.33 -3.77
CA VAL A 374 -25.78 -7.69 -3.79
C VAL A 374 -24.96 -8.01 -2.53
N TYR A 375 -24.34 -7.00 -1.89
CA TYR A 375 -23.60 -7.20 -0.62
C TYR A 375 -24.52 -7.45 0.57
N SER A 376 -25.81 -7.11 0.48
CA SER A 376 -26.81 -7.43 1.50
C SER A 376 -26.99 -8.93 1.70
N LEU A 377 -26.76 -9.76 0.66
CA LEU A 377 -26.81 -11.22 0.79
C LEU A 377 -25.81 -11.74 1.83
N ARG A 378 -24.62 -11.12 1.89
CA ARG A 378 -23.60 -11.47 2.88
C ARG A 378 -24.02 -11.06 4.30
N ALA A 379 -24.72 -9.94 4.45
CA ALA A 379 -25.29 -9.54 5.74
C ALA A 379 -26.41 -10.51 6.16
N SER A 380 -27.31 -10.88 5.24
CA SER A 380 -28.34 -11.91 5.47
C SER A 380 -27.75 -13.25 5.91
N PHE A 381 -26.68 -13.69 5.27
CA PHE A 381 -26.00 -14.92 5.65
C PHE A 381 -25.46 -14.86 7.09
N GLN A 382 -24.84 -13.74 7.48
CA GLN A 382 -24.35 -13.54 8.85
C GLN A 382 -25.50 -13.57 9.87
N ASP A 383 -26.60 -12.88 9.59
CA ASP A 383 -27.72 -12.80 10.51
C ASP A 383 -28.42 -14.15 10.67
N ARG A 384 -28.56 -14.91 9.57
CA ARG A 384 -29.07 -16.29 9.62
C ARG A 384 -28.14 -17.20 10.44
N LEU A 385 -26.81 -17.05 10.33
CA LEU A 385 -25.85 -17.81 11.14
C LEU A 385 -25.97 -17.48 12.64
N ILE A 386 -26.15 -16.21 13.00
CA ILE A 386 -26.32 -15.78 14.40
C ILE A 386 -27.63 -16.33 14.99
N ALA A 387 -28.70 -16.29 14.19
CA ALA A 387 -30.03 -16.74 14.58
C ALA A 387 -30.14 -18.27 14.65
N LEU A 388 -29.28 -19.00 13.94
CA LEU A 388 -29.33 -20.46 13.85
C LEU A 388 -29.23 -21.13 15.24
N ARG A 389 -30.12 -22.09 15.48
CA ARG A 389 -30.10 -23.00 16.64
C ARG A 389 -30.19 -24.43 16.12
N HIS A 390 -29.05 -25.06 15.92
CA HIS A 390 -29.01 -26.44 15.45
C HIS A 390 -29.43 -27.38 16.59
N PRO A 391 -30.28 -28.41 16.33
CA PRO A 391 -30.78 -29.31 17.37
C PRO A 391 -29.67 -30.07 18.10
N GLU A 392 -28.67 -30.57 17.37
CA GLU A 392 -27.54 -31.31 17.95
C GLU A 392 -26.35 -30.42 18.36
N LEU A 393 -25.97 -29.46 17.51
CA LEU A 393 -24.75 -28.67 17.66
C LEU A 393 -24.97 -27.33 18.39
N GLY A 394 -26.21 -26.99 18.74
CA GLY A 394 -26.56 -25.74 19.42
C GLY A 394 -26.38 -24.49 18.55
N GLN A 395 -26.04 -23.38 19.19
CA GLN A 395 -25.76 -22.10 18.52
C GLN A 395 -24.39 -22.15 17.81
N VAL A 396 -24.28 -21.51 16.65
CA VAL A 396 -23.02 -21.41 15.90
C VAL A 396 -22.00 -20.58 16.72
N PRO A 397 -20.84 -21.13 17.09
CA PRO A 397 -19.82 -20.38 17.82
C PRO A 397 -19.32 -19.16 17.03
N GLU A 398 -19.01 -18.05 17.72
CA GLU A 398 -18.51 -16.81 17.10
C GLU A 398 -17.28 -17.07 16.21
N ARG A 399 -16.42 -18.00 16.62
CA ARG A 399 -15.24 -18.39 15.82
C ARG A 399 -15.63 -18.99 14.47
N VAL A 400 -16.62 -19.88 14.44
CA VAL A 400 -17.11 -20.51 13.21
C VAL A 400 -17.74 -19.46 12.30
N GLN A 401 -18.53 -18.55 12.87
CA GLN A 401 -19.09 -17.42 12.11
C GLN A 401 -17.98 -16.54 11.50
N ALA A 402 -16.97 -16.19 12.29
CA ALA A 402 -15.84 -15.39 11.82
C ALA A 402 -15.01 -16.11 10.75
N ASP A 403 -14.80 -17.42 10.90
CA ASP A 403 -14.07 -18.24 9.94
C ASP A 403 -14.85 -18.35 8.61
N LEU A 404 -16.17 -18.61 8.64
CA LEU A 404 -17.04 -18.63 7.45
C LEU A 404 -17.11 -17.27 6.74
N MET A 405 -17.11 -16.18 7.50
CA MET A 405 -17.10 -14.83 6.95
C MET A 405 -15.71 -14.36 6.50
N GLY A 406 -14.64 -14.97 6.99
CA GLY A 406 -13.29 -14.45 6.83
C GLY A 406 -13.09 -13.10 7.53
N HIS A 407 -13.61 -12.99 8.76
CA HIS A 407 -13.42 -11.85 9.66
C HIS A 407 -12.19 -12.07 10.54
N ALA A 408 -11.59 -10.97 11.02
CA ALA A 408 -10.56 -11.03 12.04
C ALA A 408 -11.23 -11.23 13.41
N THR A 409 -10.65 -12.10 14.23
CA THR A 409 -11.01 -12.23 15.65
C THR A 409 -9.95 -11.54 16.50
N ASN A 410 -10.34 -11.01 17.66
CA ASN A 410 -9.39 -10.40 18.61
C ASN A 410 -8.43 -11.43 19.27
N ARG A 411 -8.67 -12.72 19.07
CA ARG A 411 -7.83 -13.82 19.57
C ARG A 411 -6.87 -14.34 18.49
N PRO A 412 -5.64 -14.74 18.87
CA PRO A 412 -4.73 -15.44 17.97
C PRO A 412 -5.36 -16.71 17.40
N LYS A 413 -5.06 -17.04 16.14
CA LYS A 413 -5.52 -18.29 15.52
C LYS A 413 -4.66 -19.45 16.02
N TYR A 414 -5.14 -20.17 17.04
CA TYR A 414 -4.59 -21.47 17.45
C TYR A 414 -5.48 -22.60 16.91
N GLY A 415 -4.88 -23.70 16.45
CA GLY A 415 -5.59 -24.86 15.88
C GLY A 415 -6.04 -24.67 14.42
N GLN A 416 -6.58 -25.73 13.82
CA GLN A 416 -7.05 -25.74 12.42
C GLN A 416 -8.43 -25.11 12.22
N GLY A 417 -9.10 -24.69 13.31
CA GLY A 417 -10.48 -24.25 13.27
C GLY A 417 -11.46 -25.42 13.36
N GLU A 418 -12.72 -25.15 13.05
CA GLU A 418 -13.78 -26.17 13.02
C GLU A 418 -13.69 -27.02 11.75
N THR A 419 -14.19 -28.27 11.82
CA THR A 419 -14.14 -29.19 10.68
C THR A 419 -15.12 -28.80 9.57
N LEU A 420 -14.83 -29.22 8.32
CA LEU A 420 -15.74 -29.01 7.18
C LEU A 420 -17.08 -29.69 7.42
N GLU A 421 -17.06 -30.86 8.07
CA GLU A 421 -18.20 -31.67 8.46
C GLU A 421 -19.15 -30.89 9.37
N THR A 422 -18.63 -30.33 10.47
CA THR A 422 -19.43 -29.53 11.40
C THR A 422 -19.96 -28.26 10.73
N MET A 423 -19.12 -27.56 9.94
CA MET A 423 -19.57 -26.38 9.19
C MET A 423 -20.68 -26.74 8.20
N GLN A 424 -20.58 -27.86 7.50
CA GLN A 424 -21.61 -28.33 6.58
C GLN A 424 -22.92 -28.60 7.33
N LYS A 425 -22.89 -29.26 8.49
CA LYS A 425 -24.10 -29.51 9.30
C LYS A 425 -24.84 -28.21 9.65
N TYR A 426 -24.11 -27.20 10.15
CA TYR A 426 -24.70 -25.89 10.41
C TYR A 426 -25.29 -25.25 9.15
N LEU A 427 -24.52 -25.21 8.06
CA LEU A 427 -24.96 -24.58 6.82
C LEU A 427 -26.14 -25.31 6.17
N SER A 428 -26.14 -26.65 6.16
CA SER A 428 -27.23 -27.47 5.65
C SER A 428 -28.52 -27.28 6.43
N HIS A 429 -28.44 -27.09 7.75
CA HIS A 429 -29.60 -26.79 8.58
C HIS A 429 -30.14 -25.37 8.37
N MET A 430 -29.25 -24.42 8.07
CA MET A 430 -29.61 -23.02 7.79
C MET A 430 -30.12 -22.79 6.36
N ALA A 431 -29.69 -23.63 5.41
CA ALA A 431 -29.94 -23.45 3.99
C ALA A 431 -31.43 -23.34 3.69
N LEU A 432 -31.78 -22.40 2.81
CA LEU A 432 -33.15 -22.25 2.36
C LEU A 432 -33.58 -23.46 1.52
N CYS A 433 -34.84 -23.88 1.67
CA CYS A 433 -35.41 -24.97 0.90
C CYS A 433 -35.26 -24.72 -0.59
N LEU A 434 -34.70 -25.70 -1.32
CA LEU A 434 -34.56 -25.60 -2.75
C LEU A 434 -35.92 -25.46 -3.44
N PRO A 435 -36.07 -24.52 -4.39
CA PRO A 435 -37.27 -24.44 -5.20
C PRO A 435 -37.36 -25.64 -6.15
N ILE A 436 -38.58 -25.99 -6.58
CA ILE A 436 -38.86 -27.19 -7.39
C ILE A 436 -37.99 -27.26 -8.65
N TRP A 437 -37.73 -26.12 -9.30
CA TRP A 437 -36.92 -26.07 -10.52
C TRP A 437 -35.42 -26.32 -10.30
N ALA A 438 -34.95 -26.30 -9.05
CA ALA A 438 -33.56 -26.53 -8.65
C ALA A 438 -33.34 -27.87 -7.93
N LYS A 439 -34.40 -28.67 -7.75
CA LYS A 439 -34.33 -29.99 -7.11
C LYS A 439 -33.83 -31.06 -8.06
#